data_AF-A0AAW6Q5V3-F1
#
_entry.id   AF-A0AAW6Q5V3-F1
#
_cell.length_a   1.000
_cell.length_b   1.000
_cell.length_c   1.000
_cell.angle_alpha   90.00
_cell.angle_beta   90.00
_cell.angle_gamma   90.00
#
_symmetry.space_group_name_H-M   'P 1'
#
loop_
_entity.id
_entity.type
_entity.pdbx_description
1 polymer ?
#
loop_
_entity_poly.entity_id
_entity_poly.type
_entity_poly.pdbx_seq_one_letter_code
_entity_poly.pdbx_strand_id
1 'polypeptide(L)'
;MKLYYTGHKNIDINTGKITVLGTNNVNVYKEFIDTFLNGYGSNIQLSDDKYNRKDISTSIDWDGDVMLTDRIGKKYMNVLIKKIIENLTDDERQAILKSVNSLYDRIREVLYKIDIPLQVDYDNDLTMI
;
A
#
# COMPACT_ATOMS: atom_id res chain seq x y z
N MET A 1 -0.46 -19.48 -6.92
CA MET A 1 0.97 -19.27 -6.59
C MET A 1 1.48 -20.50 -5.85
N LYS A 2 2.74 -20.89 -6.06
CA LYS A 2 3.34 -22.05 -5.42
C LYS A 2 4.53 -21.63 -4.58
N LEU A 3 4.59 -22.14 -3.35
CA LEU A 3 5.72 -21.97 -2.43
C LEU A 3 6.47 -23.30 -2.30
N TYR A 4 7.79 -23.23 -2.44
CA TYR A 4 8.68 -24.37 -2.36
C TYR A 4 9.58 -24.19 -1.15
N TYR A 5 9.77 -25.28 -0.41
CA TYR A 5 10.85 -25.43 0.57
C TYR A 5 11.73 -26.60 0.10
N THR A 6 13.06 -26.42 0.01
CA THR A 6 13.97 -27.44 -0.51
C THR A 6 13.72 -28.81 0.12
N GLY A 7 13.62 -29.85 -0.72
CA GLY A 7 13.40 -31.23 -0.27
C GLY A 7 11.98 -31.58 0.14
N HIS A 8 11.01 -30.67 -0.03
CA HIS A 8 9.62 -30.88 0.36
C HIS A 8 8.65 -30.70 -0.82
N LYS A 9 7.42 -31.19 -0.65
CA LYS A 9 6.34 -30.93 -1.60
C LYS A 9 6.01 -29.44 -1.62
N ASN A 10 5.66 -28.93 -2.79
CA ASN A 10 5.21 -27.55 -2.93
C ASN A 10 3.89 -27.34 -2.19
N ILE A 11 3.68 -26.10 -1.72
CA ILE A 11 2.45 -25.66 -1.10
C ILE A 11 1.73 -24.72 -2.08
N ASP A 12 0.47 -25.03 -2.37
CA ASP A 12 -0.36 -24.20 -3.23
C ASP A 12 -0.99 -23.05 -2.40
N ILE A 13 -0.69 -21.82 -2.80
CA ILE A 13 -1.25 -20.59 -2.27
C ILE A 13 -2.30 -20.11 -3.26
N ASN A 14 -3.56 -20.26 -2.87
CA ASN A 14 -4.72 -19.96 -3.69
C ASN A 14 -5.28 -18.58 -3.37
N THR A 15 -5.57 -17.79 -4.40
CA THR A 15 -6.14 -16.46 -4.26
C THR A 15 -7.45 -16.50 -3.47
N GLY A 16 -7.61 -15.59 -2.51
CA GLY A 16 -8.81 -15.47 -1.67
C GLY A 16 -8.97 -16.55 -0.61
N LYS A 17 -7.99 -17.45 -0.44
CA LYS A 17 -7.99 -18.47 0.61
C LYS A 17 -6.85 -18.25 1.59
N ILE A 18 -7.10 -18.55 2.86
CA ILE A 18 -6.06 -18.56 3.90
C ILE A 18 -5.31 -19.90 3.80
N THR A 19 -3.99 -19.82 3.71
CA THR A 19 -3.10 -20.99 3.80
C THR A 19 -2.34 -20.90 5.12
N VAL A 20 -2.45 -21.95 5.95
CA VAL A 20 -1.74 -22.04 7.24
C VAL A 20 -0.54 -22.96 7.07
N LEU A 21 0.64 -22.48 7.47
CA LEU A 21 1.88 -23.24 7.48
C LEU A 21 2.27 -23.58 8.91
N GLY A 22 2.43 -24.86 9.21
CA GLY A 22 2.94 -25.35 10.48
C GLY A 22 4.32 -25.99 10.30
N THR A 23 5.25 -25.66 11.19
CA THR A 23 6.55 -26.31 11.28
C THR A 23 6.79 -26.78 12.71
N ASN A 24 7.37 -27.97 12.87
CA ASN A 24 7.83 -28.49 14.16
C ASN A 24 9.31 -28.16 14.44
N ASN A 25 9.97 -27.43 13.53
CA ASN A 25 11.38 -27.08 13.63
C ASN A 25 11.54 -25.54 13.69
N VAL A 26 12.16 -25.07 14.78
CA VAL A 26 12.39 -23.64 15.03
C VAL A 26 13.32 -23.01 13.99
N ASN A 27 14.29 -23.76 13.44
CA ASN A 27 15.21 -23.24 12.43
C ASN A 27 14.48 -23.00 11.11
N VAL A 28 13.56 -23.89 10.73
CA VAL A 28 12.71 -23.71 9.55
C VAL A 28 11.82 -22.48 9.73
N TYR A 29 11.21 -22.30 10.90
CA TYR A 29 10.40 -21.12 11.20
C TYR A 29 11.20 -19.82 11.07
N LYS A 30 12.42 -19.80 11.65
CA LYS A 30 13.33 -18.66 11.56
C LYS A 30 13.72 -18.37 10.10
N GLU A 31 14.01 -19.40 9.32
CA GLU A 31 14.36 -19.26 7.90
C GLU A 31 13.22 -18.61 7.11
N PHE A 32 11.96 -18.99 7.36
CA PHE A 32 10.80 -18.30 6.77
C PHE A 32 10.76 -16.81 7.10
N ILE A 33 10.98 -16.45 8.37
CA ILE A 33 11.02 -15.04 8.78
C ILE A 33 12.16 -14.30 8.07
N ASP A 34 13.38 -14.85 8.12
CA ASP A 34 14.56 -14.21 7.54
C ASP A 34 14.42 -14.04 6.02
N THR A 35 13.87 -15.04 5.33
CA THR A 35 13.61 -14.97 3.89
C THR A 35 12.52 -13.97 3.54
N PHE A 36 11.40 -13.94 4.26
CA PHE A 36 10.31 -13.03 3.93
C PHE A 36 10.59 -11.58 4.32
N LEU A 37 11.35 -11.36 5.41
CA LEU A 37 11.70 -10.03 5.87
C LEU A 37 12.87 -9.43 5.07
N ASN A 38 13.92 -10.22 4.82
CA ASN A 38 15.19 -9.72 4.30
C ASN A 38 15.55 -10.26 2.91
N GLY A 39 14.79 -11.21 2.36
CA GLY A 39 15.13 -11.90 1.11
C GLY A 39 16.32 -12.86 1.25
N TYR A 40 16.73 -13.20 2.47
CA TYR A 40 17.87 -14.07 2.73
C TYR A 40 17.47 -15.54 2.80
N GLY A 41 18.22 -16.40 2.11
CA GLY A 41 17.99 -17.84 2.09
C GLY A 41 17.73 -18.37 0.68
N SER A 42 18.12 -19.61 0.43
CA SER A 42 17.98 -20.29 -0.87
C SER A 42 16.93 -21.39 -0.86
N ASN A 43 16.46 -21.79 0.32
CA ASN A 43 15.56 -22.93 0.45
C ASN A 43 14.10 -22.59 0.18
N ILE A 44 13.71 -21.32 0.30
CA ILE A 44 12.35 -20.87 0.04
C ILE A 44 12.29 -20.21 -1.34
N GLN A 45 11.39 -20.67 -2.19
CA GLN A 45 11.19 -20.14 -3.53
C GLN A 45 9.71 -19.99 -3.85
N LEU A 46 9.39 -19.06 -4.73
CA LEU A 46 8.04 -18.79 -5.21
C LEU A 46 7.96 -18.97 -6.71
N SER A 47 6.85 -19.51 -7.19
CA SER A 47 6.48 -19.48 -8.61
C SER A 47 5.02 -19.09 -8.81
N ASP A 48 4.69 -18.54 -9.97
CA ASP A 48 3.30 -18.51 -10.42
C ASP A 48 2.81 -19.91 -10.82
N ASP A 49 1.55 -19.99 -11.24
CA ASP A 49 0.91 -21.25 -11.63
C ASP A 49 1.45 -21.80 -12.97
N LYS A 50 2.19 -20.98 -13.72
CA LYS A 50 2.92 -21.35 -14.94
C LYS A 50 4.39 -21.70 -14.66
N TYR A 51 4.76 -21.83 -13.39
CA TYR A 51 6.13 -22.13 -12.94
C TYR A 51 7.17 -21.05 -13.24
N ASN A 52 6.74 -19.81 -13.53
CA ASN A 52 7.70 -18.70 -13.60
C ASN A 52 8.12 -18.30 -12.19
N ARG A 53 9.43 -18.22 -11.96
CA ARG A 53 9.99 -17.81 -10.67
C ARG A 53 9.54 -16.39 -10.31
N LYS A 54 9.22 -16.20 -9.03
CA LYS A 54 8.81 -14.92 -8.46
C LYS A 54 9.81 -14.47 -7.41
N ASP A 55 10.11 -13.18 -7.42
CA ASP A 55 10.96 -12.56 -6.40
C ASP A 55 10.16 -12.37 -5.12
N ILE A 56 10.75 -12.76 -3.99
CA ILE A 56 10.12 -12.73 -2.67
C ILE A 56 9.81 -11.28 -2.26
N SER A 57 10.72 -10.35 -2.50
CA SER A 57 10.58 -8.94 -2.10
C SER A 57 9.41 -8.22 -2.79
N THR A 58 9.00 -8.71 -3.96
CA THR A 58 7.88 -8.14 -4.74
C THR A 58 6.59 -8.93 -4.63
N SER A 59 6.66 -10.18 -4.17
CA SER A 59 5.52 -11.11 -4.17
C SER A 59 4.96 -11.37 -2.77
N ILE A 60 5.74 -11.09 -1.72
CA ILE A 60 5.34 -11.27 -0.34
C ILE A 60 5.31 -9.92 0.36
N ASP A 61 4.17 -9.64 0.98
CA ASP A 61 4.08 -8.64 2.03
C ASP A 61 4.18 -9.33 3.39
N TRP A 62 5.29 -9.11 4.10
CA TRP A 62 5.50 -9.71 5.41
C TRP A 62 5.08 -8.76 6.53
N ASP A 63 4.13 -9.23 7.34
CA ASP A 63 3.71 -8.58 8.57
C ASP A 63 3.89 -9.55 9.75
N GLY A 64 4.86 -9.25 10.60
CA GLY A 64 5.17 -10.02 11.81
C GLY A 64 4.55 -9.44 13.08
N ASP A 65 4.03 -8.21 13.02
CA ASP A 65 3.40 -7.54 14.16
C ASP A 65 2.23 -6.69 13.68
N VAL A 66 1.05 -7.30 13.75
CA VAL A 66 -0.22 -6.71 13.35
C VAL A 66 -0.62 -5.48 14.18
N MET A 67 0.01 -5.24 15.33
CA MET A 67 -0.30 -4.11 16.21
C MET A 67 0.50 -2.84 15.85
N LEU A 68 1.54 -2.96 15.02
CA LEU A 68 2.31 -1.80 14.52
C LEU A 68 1.60 -1.15 13.32
N THR A 69 0.50 -0.46 13.61
CA THR A 69 -0.42 0.18 12.64
C THR A 69 0.25 1.19 11.71
N ASP A 70 1.41 1.74 12.08
CA ASP A 70 2.13 2.75 11.30
C ASP A 70 2.57 2.25 9.92
N ARG A 71 2.84 0.95 9.77
CA ARG A 71 3.26 0.37 8.49
C ARG A 71 2.09 0.21 7.52
N ILE A 72 0.93 -0.22 8.01
CA ILE A 72 -0.27 -0.42 7.20
C ILE A 72 -0.72 0.93 6.62
N GLY A 73 -0.82 1.95 7.48
CA GLY A 73 -1.18 3.30 7.05
C GLY A 73 -0.26 3.81 5.94
N LYS A 74 1.06 3.83 6.18
CA LYS A 74 2.04 4.33 5.19
C LYS A 74 2.06 3.53 3.89
N LYS A 75 1.92 2.21 3.97
CA LYS A 75 2.04 1.31 2.81
C LYS A 75 0.82 1.39 1.89
N TYR A 76 -0.37 1.47 2.48
CA TYR A 76 -1.62 1.38 1.73
C TYR A 76 -2.27 2.74 1.48
N MET A 77 -1.81 3.83 2.10
CA MET A 77 -2.40 5.17 1.94
C MET A 77 -2.55 5.57 0.47
N ASN A 78 -1.50 5.42 -0.34
CA ASN A 78 -1.55 5.82 -1.75
C ASN A 78 -2.57 5.01 -2.54
N VAL A 79 -2.70 3.71 -2.26
CA VAL A 79 -3.68 2.84 -2.92
C VAL A 79 -5.10 3.23 -2.49
N LEU A 80 -5.29 3.54 -1.20
CA LEU A 80 -6.57 3.99 -0.67
C LEU A 80 -6.97 5.35 -1.24
N ILE A 81 -6.06 6.32 -1.30
CA ILE A 81 -6.28 7.64 -1.92
C ILE A 81 -6.68 7.47 -3.38
N LYS A 82 -5.95 6.67 -4.16
CA LYS A 82 -6.30 6.41 -5.56
C LYS A 82 -7.69 5.81 -5.70
N LYS A 83 -8.02 4.80 -4.89
CA LYS A 83 -9.37 4.23 -4.86
C LYS A 83 -10.43 5.26 -4.48
N ILE A 84 -10.17 6.12 -3.50
CA ILE A 84 -11.11 7.18 -3.12
C ILE A 84 -11.33 8.09 -4.33
N ILE A 85 -10.27 8.59 -4.95
CA ILE A 85 -10.35 9.48 -6.13
C ILE A 85 -11.10 8.80 -7.28
N GLU A 86 -10.78 7.55 -7.60
CA GLU A 86 -11.44 6.77 -8.66
C GLU A 86 -12.95 6.60 -8.43
N ASN A 87 -13.40 6.59 -7.17
CA ASN A 87 -14.80 6.40 -6.82
C ASN A 87 -15.55 7.72 -6.52
N LEU A 88 -14.90 8.88 -6.61
CA LEU A 88 -15.59 10.16 -6.49
C LEU A 88 -16.45 10.43 -7.73
N THR A 89 -17.75 10.63 -7.50
CA THR A 89 -18.69 11.10 -8.51
C THR A 89 -18.39 12.54 -8.93
N ASP A 90 -18.93 12.97 -10.07
CA ASP A 90 -18.77 14.36 -10.54
C ASP A 90 -19.36 15.38 -9.56
N ASP A 91 -20.49 15.06 -8.94
CA ASP A 91 -21.13 15.93 -7.94
C ASP A 91 -20.26 16.09 -6.69
N GLU A 92 -19.67 14.99 -6.20
CA GLU A 92 -18.74 15.02 -5.07
C GLU A 92 -17.46 15.79 -5.41
N ARG A 93 -16.91 15.62 -6.61
CA ARG A 93 -15.76 16.40 -7.11
C ARG A 93 -16.08 17.89 -7.15
N GLN A 94 -17.24 18.27 -7.68
CA GLN A 94 -17.68 19.68 -7.72
C GLN A 94 -17.88 20.25 -6.31
N ALA A 95 -18.45 19.47 -5.37
CA ALA A 95 -18.62 19.89 -3.99
C ALA A 95 -17.28 20.15 -3.28
N ILE A 96 -16.28 19.28 -3.53
CA ILE A 96 -14.91 19.47 -3.02
C ILE A 96 -14.30 20.74 -3.60
N LEU A 97 -14.33 20.92 -4.92
CA LEU A 97 -13.80 22.12 -5.59
C LEU A 97 -14.44 23.41 -5.07
N LYS A 98 -15.76 23.42 -4.88
CA LYS A 98 -16.48 24.57 -4.32
C LYS A 98 -16.02 24.89 -2.89
N SER A 99 -15.78 23.86 -2.08
CA SER A 99 -15.29 24.02 -0.71
C SER A 99 -13.87 24.58 -0.68
N VAL A 100 -13.00 24.10 -1.58
CA VAL A 100 -11.64 24.60 -1.75
C VAL A 100 -11.65 26.07 -2.17
N ASN A 101 -12.44 26.44 -3.17
CA ASN A 101 -12.57 27.84 -3.61
C ASN A 101 -13.05 28.74 -2.47
N SER A 102 -14.06 28.31 -1.71
CA SER A 102 -14.56 29.06 -0.56
C SER A 102 -13.50 29.27 0.53
N LEU A 103 -12.61 28.30 0.74
CA LEU A 103 -11.47 28.45 1.65
C LEU A 103 -10.51 29.53 1.14
N TYR A 104 -10.15 29.49 -0.15
CA TYR A 104 -9.26 30.48 -0.75
C TYR A 104 -9.84 31.89 -0.74
N ASP A 105 -11.13 32.04 -1.01
CA ASP A 105 -11.82 33.33 -0.91
C ASP A 105 -11.74 33.90 0.51
N ARG A 106 -11.93 33.05 1.53
CA ARG A 106 -11.81 33.47 2.93
C ARG A 106 -10.38 33.87 3.30
N ILE A 107 -9.36 33.19 2.77
CA ILE A 107 -7.96 33.59 2.97
C ILE A 107 -7.70 34.96 2.33
N ARG A 108 -8.18 35.18 1.11
CA ARG A 108 -8.06 36.48 0.41
C ARG A 108 -8.74 37.61 1.20
N GLU A 109 -9.93 37.39 1.73
CA GLU A 109 -10.62 38.35 2.61
C GLU A 109 -9.77 38.75 3.83
N VAL A 110 -9.05 37.79 4.43
CA VAL A 110 -8.17 38.06 5.56
C VAL A 110 -6.94 38.85 5.12
N LEU A 111 -6.32 38.48 4.00
CA LEU A 111 -5.16 39.18 3.44
C LEU A 111 -5.47 40.65 3.12
N TYR A 112 -6.66 40.92 2.57
CA TYR A 112 -7.12 42.29 2.35
C TYR A 112 -7.27 43.10 3.64
N LYS A 113 -7.69 42.46 4.75
CA LYS A 113 -7.82 43.16 6.04
C LYS A 113 -6.49 43.56 6.67
N ILE A 114 -5.39 42.93 6.24
CA ILE A 114 -4.05 43.19 6.77
C ILE A 114 -3.14 43.90 5.76
N ASP A 115 -3.72 44.50 4.71
CA ASP A 115 -3.01 45.24 3.65
C ASP A 115 -1.89 44.44 2.96
N ILE A 116 -2.06 43.12 2.82
CA ILE A 116 -1.12 42.27 2.08
C ILE A 116 -1.71 41.97 0.69
N PRO A 117 -1.18 42.58 -0.40
CA PRO A 117 -1.68 42.35 -1.76
C PRO A 117 -1.06 41.08 -2.35
N LEU A 118 -1.45 39.92 -1.82
CA LEU A 118 -1.05 38.61 -2.36
C LEU A 118 -2.17 38.02 -3.20
N GLN A 119 -1.85 37.68 -4.45
CA GLN A 119 -2.71 36.85 -5.28
C GLN A 119 -2.58 35.40 -4.82
N VAL A 120 -3.65 34.86 -4.23
CA VAL A 120 -3.71 33.46 -3.83
C VAL A 120 -4.41 32.71 -4.96
N ASP A 121 -3.66 32.08 -5.85
CA ASP A 121 -4.23 31.25 -6.93
C ASP A 121 -4.17 29.77 -6.56
N TYR A 122 -5.24 29.06 -6.94
CA TYR A 122 -5.32 27.61 -6.85
C TYR A 122 -4.87 27.02 -8.19
N ASP A 123 -3.69 26.41 -8.21
CA ASP A 123 -3.22 25.63 -9.35
C ASP A 123 -3.93 24.27 -9.31
N ASN A 124 -4.91 24.10 -10.18
CA ASN A 124 -6.05 23.18 -10.05
C ASN A 124 -5.72 21.74 -10.51
N ASP A 125 -4.48 21.31 -10.33
CA ASP A 125 -4.02 20.01 -10.84
C ASP A 125 -4.23 18.92 -9.77
N LEU A 126 -5.49 18.49 -9.62
CA LEU A 126 -5.86 17.27 -8.89
C LEU A 126 -5.19 16.00 -9.48
N THR A 127 -4.53 16.13 -10.64
CA THR A 127 -3.67 15.15 -11.29
C THR A 127 -2.25 15.04 -10.70
N MET A 128 -1.82 15.95 -9.82
CA MET A 128 -0.49 15.92 -9.20
C MET A 128 -0.43 15.24 -7.81
N ILE A 129 -1.41 14.38 -7.46
CA ILE A 129 -1.39 13.54 -6.24
C ILE A 129 -1.29 12.05 -6.61
#